data_AF-A0A0M0JMI8-F1
#
_entry.id   AF-A0A0M0JMI8-F1
#
_cell.length_a   1.000
_cell.length_b   1.000
_cell.length_c   1.000
_cell.angle_alpha   90.00
_cell.angle_beta   90.00
_cell.angle_gamma   90.00
#
_symmetry.space_group_name_H-M   'P 1'
#
loop_
_entity.id
_entity.type
_entity.pdbx_description
1 polymer ?
#
loop_
_entity_poly.entity_id
_entity_poly.type
_entity_poly.pdbx_seq_one_letter_code
_entity_poly.pdbx_strand_id
1 'polypeptide(L)'
;MGASMLSPHEIDLKIRTDVSRAVSGGRKPSPPSAKTTDGRRLIFSPGERRSKQHIVHVDAPVAHASPTATALNPQAEKICAEVRQTEAAYLTDLSIALSVYVRPAIGEHMLTPEDAQAIFINLEELYRCASILSELMERPGESVVVLASAFIKVTPFFKLYAFYCRSCERSLATLARCRLAVPGFNEFLLRQQALPECRGLQLESCLIKPVQRLTEYPLLWKAVLKNTARSHPERALLEKADELVRTVSMVVNQKLKDEVAYLKAVEEASPTGSRWLR
;
A
#
# COMPACT_ATOMS: atom_id res chain seq x y z
N MET A 1 -15.28 25.07 26.22
CA MET A 1 -13.92 24.49 26.35
C MET A 1 -13.57 23.92 24.99
N GLY A 2 -12.72 24.62 24.23
CA GLY A 2 -12.41 24.27 22.85
C GLY A 2 -11.50 23.06 22.77
N ALA A 3 -11.94 22.01 22.08
CA ALA A 3 -11.07 20.91 21.69
C ALA A 3 -10.11 21.45 20.62
N SER A 4 -8.84 21.64 21.00
CA SER A 4 -7.78 22.00 20.06
C SER A 4 -7.64 20.87 19.03
N MET A 5 -8.10 21.10 17.80
CA MET A 5 -7.86 20.19 16.68
C MET A 5 -6.36 20.17 16.38
N LEU A 6 -5.79 18.97 16.33
CA LEU A 6 -4.38 18.76 15.99
C LEU A 6 -4.15 19.18 14.53
N SER A 7 -3.03 19.87 14.27
CA SER A 7 -2.64 20.25 12.92
C SER A 7 -2.34 19.02 12.03
N PRO A 8 -2.45 19.13 10.70
CA PRO A 8 -2.14 18.03 9.78
C PRO A 8 -0.74 17.41 9.98
N HIS A 9 0.24 18.22 10.40
CA HIS A 9 1.59 17.74 10.74
C HIS A 9 1.60 16.91 12.03
N GLU A 10 0.84 17.32 13.06
CA GLU A 10 0.70 16.56 14.31
C GLU A 10 -0.10 15.28 14.12
N ILE A 11 -1.05 15.28 13.18
CA ILE A 11 -1.79 14.08 12.77
C ILE A 11 -0.86 13.10 12.07
N ASP A 12 -0.03 13.55 11.12
CA ASP A 12 0.96 12.70 10.44
C ASP A 12 2.00 12.16 11.44
N LEU A 13 2.44 12.99 12.39
CA LEU A 13 3.38 12.59 13.44
C LEU A 13 2.76 11.55 14.38
N LYS A 14 1.49 11.71 14.76
CA LYS A 14 0.77 10.76 15.61
C LYS A 14 0.56 9.43 14.88
N ILE A 15 0.24 9.47 13.59
CA ILE A 15 0.17 8.29 12.72
C ILE A 15 1.52 7.56 12.65
N ARG A 16 2.62 8.28 12.41
CA ARG A 16 3.98 7.68 12.40
C ARG A 16 4.35 7.08 13.76
N THR A 17 3.98 7.74 14.85
CA THR A 17 4.32 7.31 16.22
C THR A 17 3.54 6.06 16.62
N ASP A 18 2.24 6.00 16.34
CA ASP A 18 1.39 4.84 16.65
C ASP A 18 1.78 3.62 15.80
N VAL A 19 2.22 3.86 14.55
CA VAL A 19 2.73 2.80 13.65
C VAL A 19 4.11 2.29 14.10
N SER A 20 5.04 3.17 14.49
CA SER A 20 6.35 2.75 14.99
C SER A 20 6.22 1.93 16.28
N ARG A 21 5.23 2.25 17.12
CA ARG A 21 4.91 1.50 18.34
C ARG A 21 4.37 0.11 18.03
N ALA A 22 3.52 -0.03 17.02
CA ALA A 22 3.00 -1.32 16.54
C ALA A 22 4.09 -2.21 15.91
N VAL A 23 5.05 -1.62 15.19
CA VAL A 23 6.19 -2.34 14.60
C VAL A 23 7.22 -2.78 15.66
N SER A 24 7.42 -1.99 16.71
CA SER A 24 8.33 -2.32 17.82
C SER A 24 7.75 -3.29 18.87
N GLY A 25 6.43 -3.49 18.88
CA GLY A 25 5.70 -4.28 19.89
C GLY A 25 5.70 -5.80 19.68
N GLY A 26 6.31 -6.31 18.60
CA GLY A 26 6.38 -7.74 18.31
C GLY A 26 7.45 -8.50 19.11
N ARG A 27 7.42 -8.45 20.46
CA ARG A 27 8.14 -9.46 21.25
C ARG A 27 7.23 -10.69 21.43
N LYS A 28 7.62 -11.80 20.80
CA LYS A 28 7.05 -13.12 21.05
C LYS A 28 7.11 -13.45 22.55
N PRO A 29 6.05 -14.03 23.16
CA PRO A 29 6.16 -14.60 24.49
C PRO A 29 7.05 -15.85 24.43
N SER A 30 8.01 -15.92 25.36
CA SER A 30 8.86 -17.08 25.60
C SER A 30 8.05 -18.27 26.16
N PRO A 31 8.42 -19.53 25.87
CA PRO A 31 7.69 -20.70 26.37
C PRO A 31 7.98 -20.96 27.86
N PRO A 32 7.08 -21.68 28.57
CA PRO A 32 7.19 -21.86 30.02
C PRO A 32 8.29 -22.86 30.40
N SER A 33 8.99 -22.52 31.48
CA SER A 33 10.05 -23.31 32.11
C SER A 33 9.49 -24.61 32.70
N ALA A 34 9.97 -25.76 32.23
CA ALA A 34 9.78 -27.05 32.88
C ALA A 34 10.82 -27.27 33.98
N LYS A 35 10.38 -27.94 35.04
CA LYS A 35 11.03 -28.05 36.35
C LYS A 35 12.26 -28.97 36.34
N THR A 36 13.15 -28.65 37.26
CA THR A 36 14.30 -29.39 37.79
C THR A 36 13.94 -30.82 38.23
N THR A 37 14.78 -31.81 37.91
CA THR A 37 15.20 -32.90 38.82
C THR A 37 16.45 -33.63 38.30
N ASP A 38 17.51 -33.51 39.10
CA ASP A 38 18.46 -34.53 39.58
C ASP A 38 19.32 -35.42 38.64
N GLY A 39 20.65 -35.29 38.84
CA GLY A 39 21.51 -36.43 39.18
C GLY A 39 22.15 -37.26 38.07
N ARG A 40 23.41 -36.94 37.69
CA ARG A 40 24.62 -37.76 37.96
C ARG A 40 25.87 -37.27 37.21
N ARG A 41 26.98 -37.46 37.92
CA ARG A 41 28.36 -37.02 37.74
C ARG A 41 29.16 -37.92 36.77
N LEU A 42 30.38 -37.46 36.40
CA LEU A 42 31.59 -38.19 35.96
C LEU A 42 31.79 -38.18 34.40
N ILE A 43 32.94 -37.92 33.73
CA ILE A 43 34.40 -37.94 34.03
C ILE A 43 35.16 -37.02 33.03
N PHE A 44 36.31 -36.46 33.46
CA PHE A 44 37.49 -35.97 32.71
C PHE A 44 37.88 -36.85 31.49
N SER A 45 38.46 -36.40 30.35
CA SER A 45 39.81 -35.83 30.16
C SER A 45 40.12 -35.67 28.62
N PRO A 46 41.27 -35.09 28.19
CA PRO A 46 41.41 -34.26 26.99
C PRO A 46 42.37 -34.80 25.90
N GLY A 47 42.39 -34.14 24.74
CA GLY A 47 43.44 -34.20 23.70
C GLY A 47 42.88 -33.75 22.33
N GLU A 48 43.58 -33.14 21.39
CA GLU A 48 44.98 -32.75 21.23
C GLU A 48 45.11 -31.80 20.01
N ARG A 49 46.08 -30.88 20.07
CA ARG A 49 46.98 -30.41 19.00
C ARG A 49 46.50 -29.58 17.79
N ARG A 50 46.84 -28.30 17.93
CA ARG A 50 47.45 -27.31 17.00
C ARG A 50 48.23 -27.85 15.77
N SER A 51 48.05 -27.22 14.59
CA SER A 51 49.04 -26.95 13.49
C SER A 51 48.36 -26.07 12.41
N LYS A 52 48.58 -24.75 12.35
CA LYS A 52 49.60 -23.94 11.62
C LYS A 52 49.68 -24.11 10.08
N GLN A 53 49.24 -23.04 9.40
CA GLN A 53 49.81 -22.34 8.23
C GLN A 53 49.98 -23.07 6.88
N HIS A 54 49.32 -22.53 5.85
CA HIS A 54 49.98 -22.12 4.60
C HIS A 54 49.20 -21.00 3.92
N ILE A 55 49.82 -19.81 3.84
CA ILE A 55 49.38 -18.65 3.07
C ILE A 55 49.94 -18.86 1.65
N VAL A 56 49.09 -18.86 0.64
CA VAL A 56 49.52 -18.76 -0.76
C VAL A 56 48.94 -17.47 -1.31
N HIS A 57 49.83 -16.49 -1.52
CA HIS A 57 49.57 -15.30 -2.32
C HIS A 57 49.28 -15.76 -3.75
N VAL A 58 48.13 -15.40 -4.30
CA VAL A 58 47.86 -15.46 -5.74
C VAL A 58 47.44 -14.06 -6.15
N ASP A 59 48.40 -13.29 -6.65
CA ASP A 59 48.16 -12.02 -7.31
C ASP A 59 47.40 -12.29 -8.62
N ALA A 60 46.12 -11.92 -8.62
CA ALA A 60 45.30 -11.82 -9.83
C ALA A 60 45.06 -10.33 -10.11
N PRO A 61 45.15 -9.89 -11.37
CA PRO A 61 45.26 -8.48 -11.70
C PRO A 61 43.99 -7.74 -11.32
N VAL A 62 44.15 -6.67 -10.53
CA VAL A 62 43.12 -5.68 -10.27
C VAL A 62 42.79 -5.03 -11.60
N ALA A 63 41.73 -5.52 -12.24
CA ALA A 63 41.08 -4.82 -13.32
C ALA A 63 40.61 -3.48 -12.74
N HIS A 64 41.27 -2.40 -13.16
CA HIS A 64 40.79 -1.05 -12.94
C HIS A 64 39.37 -0.95 -13.50
N ALA A 65 38.38 -1.03 -12.62
CA ALA A 65 37.02 -0.66 -12.93
C ALA A 65 37.03 0.84 -13.29
N SER A 66 36.93 1.14 -14.58
CA SER A 66 36.69 2.49 -15.06
C SER A 66 35.47 3.09 -14.35
N PRO A 67 35.54 4.32 -13.83
CA PRO A 67 34.40 5.01 -13.27
C PRO A 67 33.58 5.60 -14.43
N THR A 68 32.93 4.75 -15.22
CA THR A 68 31.82 5.23 -16.07
C THR A 68 30.56 5.08 -15.23
N ALA A 69 30.32 6.08 -14.38
CA ALA A 69 29.01 6.30 -13.80
C ALA A 69 27.99 6.30 -14.94
N THR A 70 27.17 5.26 -14.99
CA THR A 70 25.97 5.20 -15.83
C THR A 70 25.03 6.27 -15.30
N ALA A 71 25.25 7.52 -15.68
CA ALA A 71 24.32 8.59 -15.37
C ALA A 71 22.96 8.15 -15.92
N LEU A 72 21.97 8.07 -15.04
CA LEU A 72 20.61 7.78 -15.44
C LEU A 72 20.20 8.74 -16.54
N ASN A 73 19.46 8.24 -17.53
CA ASN A 73 18.84 9.10 -18.51
C ASN A 73 18.01 10.18 -17.76
N PRO A 74 18.24 11.49 -18.00
CA PRO A 74 17.51 12.56 -17.33
C PRO A 74 15.98 12.40 -17.41
N GLN A 75 15.50 11.79 -18.50
CA GLN A 75 14.08 11.50 -18.67
C GLN A 75 13.58 10.40 -17.73
N ALA A 76 14.40 9.39 -17.42
CA ALA A 76 14.06 8.35 -16.45
C ALA A 76 13.99 8.94 -15.03
N GLU A 77 14.92 9.83 -14.68
CA GLU A 77 14.88 10.54 -13.39
C GLU A 77 13.61 11.38 -13.23
N LYS A 78 13.24 12.12 -14.28
CA LYS A 78 12.00 12.90 -14.30
C LYS A 78 10.76 12.03 -14.06
N ILE A 79 10.70 10.86 -14.70
CA ILE A 79 9.57 9.93 -14.51
C ILE A 79 9.59 9.37 -13.08
N CYS A 80 10.75 9.00 -12.53
CA CYS A 80 10.84 8.56 -11.13
C CYS A 80 10.38 9.65 -10.16
N ALA A 81 10.73 10.91 -10.41
CA ALA A 81 10.25 12.05 -9.63
C ALA A 81 8.73 12.21 -9.74
N GLU A 82 8.16 12.07 -10.95
CA GLU A 82 6.72 12.09 -11.18
C GLU A 82 6.00 10.96 -10.42
N VAL A 83 6.54 9.74 -10.40
CA VAL A 83 5.96 8.63 -9.62
C VAL A 83 5.90 8.98 -8.13
N ARG A 84 7.00 9.49 -7.57
CA ARG A 84 7.06 9.90 -6.16
C ARG A 84 6.09 11.04 -5.86
N GLN A 85 6.07 12.06 -6.71
CA GLN A 85 5.19 13.22 -6.55
C GLN A 85 3.72 12.81 -6.60
N THR A 86 3.33 11.99 -7.58
CA THR A 86 1.95 11.52 -7.71
C THR A 86 1.57 10.56 -6.58
N GLU A 87 2.51 9.78 -6.04
CA GLU A 87 2.26 8.93 -4.86
C GLU A 87 2.02 9.77 -3.60
N ALA A 88 2.84 10.81 -3.39
CA ALA A 88 2.66 11.73 -2.27
C ALA A 88 1.32 12.48 -2.36
N ALA A 89 0.90 12.87 -3.57
CA ALA A 89 -0.41 13.47 -3.81
C ALA A 89 -1.54 12.48 -3.49
N TYR A 90 -1.44 11.24 -3.96
CA TYR A 90 -2.40 10.18 -3.66
C TYR A 90 -2.51 9.90 -2.15
N LEU A 91 -1.38 9.84 -1.44
CA LEU A 91 -1.34 9.70 0.01
C LEU A 91 -2.01 10.86 0.74
N THR A 92 -1.78 12.07 0.25
CA THR A 92 -2.41 13.27 0.80
C THR A 92 -3.92 13.19 0.65
N ASP A 93 -4.42 12.76 -0.52
CA ASP A 93 -5.84 12.61 -0.76
C ASP A 93 -6.48 11.51 0.11
N LEU A 94 -5.79 10.38 0.29
CA LEU A 94 -6.22 9.34 1.22
C LEU A 94 -6.24 9.82 2.67
N SER A 95 -5.23 10.60 3.07
CA SER A 95 -5.17 11.18 4.41
C SER A 95 -6.36 12.10 4.65
N ILE A 96 -6.69 12.96 3.69
CA ILE A 96 -7.88 13.83 3.73
C ILE A 96 -9.14 12.96 3.87
N ALA A 97 -9.30 11.92 3.06
CA ALA A 97 -10.45 11.04 3.15
C ALA A 97 -10.61 10.46 4.56
N LEU A 98 -9.52 9.98 5.16
CA LEU A 98 -9.52 9.42 6.51
C LEU A 98 -9.78 10.47 7.60
N SER A 99 -9.12 11.62 7.55
CA SER A 99 -9.17 12.62 8.61
C SER A 99 -10.41 13.51 8.56
N VAL A 100 -10.91 13.82 7.37
CA VAL A 100 -12.04 14.73 7.15
C VAL A 100 -13.37 13.98 7.08
N TYR A 101 -13.39 12.75 6.55
CA TYR A 101 -14.64 12.00 6.39
C TYR A 101 -14.73 10.80 7.32
N VAL A 102 -13.78 9.85 7.27
CA VAL A 102 -13.91 8.58 7.99
C VAL A 102 -13.98 8.77 9.49
N ARG A 103 -12.97 9.44 10.07
CA ARG A 103 -12.90 9.63 11.53
C ARG A 103 -14.06 10.48 12.05
N PRO A 104 -14.43 11.63 11.43
CA PRO A 104 -15.56 12.41 11.91
C PRO A 104 -16.90 11.69 11.72
N ALA A 105 -17.10 10.92 10.64
CA ALA A 105 -18.35 10.18 10.44
C ALA A 105 -18.56 9.11 11.53
N ILE A 106 -17.49 8.43 11.94
CA ILE A 106 -17.53 7.44 13.03
C ILE A 106 -17.66 8.14 14.39
N GLY A 107 -16.87 9.19 14.64
CA GLY A 107 -16.81 9.90 15.91
C GLY A 107 -18.06 10.71 16.24
N GLU A 108 -18.74 11.25 15.24
CA GLU A 108 -20.04 11.92 15.37
C GLU A 108 -21.23 10.94 15.26
N HIS A 109 -20.96 9.63 15.12
CA HIS A 109 -21.97 8.58 14.98
C HIS A 109 -22.94 8.80 13.81
N MET A 110 -22.45 9.37 12.71
CA MET A 110 -23.23 9.62 11.50
C MET A 110 -23.56 8.35 10.71
N LEU A 111 -22.83 7.26 10.95
CA LEU A 111 -23.01 5.98 10.28
C LEU A 111 -22.99 4.87 11.32
N THR A 112 -23.73 3.78 11.07
CA THR A 112 -23.55 2.55 11.85
C THR A 112 -22.18 1.93 11.53
N PRO A 113 -21.64 1.07 12.41
CA PRO A 113 -20.39 0.36 12.12
C PRO A 113 -20.43 -0.42 10.80
N GLU A 114 -21.58 -1.02 10.47
CA GLU A 114 -21.79 -1.78 9.25
C GLU A 114 -21.76 -0.87 8.01
N ASP A 115 -22.44 0.27 8.07
CA ASP A 115 -22.46 1.24 6.96
C ASP A 115 -21.09 1.90 6.77
N ALA A 116 -20.40 2.23 7.86
CA ALA A 116 -19.04 2.76 7.82
C ALA A 116 -18.08 1.74 7.19
N GLN A 117 -18.16 0.47 7.57
CA GLN A 117 -17.35 -0.60 6.98
C GLN A 117 -17.69 -0.80 5.49
N ALA A 118 -18.96 -0.74 5.11
CA ALA A 118 -19.40 -0.89 3.73
C ALA A 118 -18.94 0.29 2.84
N ILE A 119 -18.93 1.51 3.36
CA ILE A 119 -18.53 2.72 2.62
C ILE A 119 -17.01 2.82 2.55
N PHE A 120 -16.30 2.70 3.68
CA PHE A 120 -14.86 2.97 3.73
C PHE A 120 -14.00 1.73 3.44
N ILE A 121 -14.60 0.54 3.43
CA ILE A 121 -13.96 -0.73 3.07
C ILE A 121 -12.68 -0.96 3.89
N ASN A 122 -11.51 -0.88 3.25
CA ASN A 122 -10.19 -1.03 3.85
C ASN A 122 -9.27 0.17 3.51
N LEU A 123 -9.85 1.38 3.48
CA LEU A 123 -9.14 2.60 3.09
C LEU A 123 -7.92 2.89 3.98
N GLU A 124 -7.99 2.57 5.28
CA GLU A 124 -6.85 2.71 6.21
C GLU A 124 -5.71 1.74 5.87
N GLU A 125 -6.01 0.50 5.50
CA GLU A 125 -5.02 -0.47 5.03
C GLU A 125 -4.35 0.01 3.74
N LEU A 126 -5.12 0.61 2.82
CA LEU A 126 -4.57 1.17 1.58
C LEU A 126 -3.66 2.36 1.86
N TYR A 127 -4.06 3.26 2.76
CA TYR A 127 -3.22 4.37 3.19
C TYR A 127 -1.90 3.86 3.78
N ARG A 128 -1.95 2.86 4.66
CA ARG A 128 -0.73 2.24 5.23
C ARG A 128 0.16 1.63 4.15
N CYS A 129 -0.43 0.90 3.21
CA CYS A 129 0.29 0.30 2.09
C CYS A 129 1.00 1.35 1.22
N ALA A 130 0.28 2.41 0.83
CA ALA A 130 0.83 3.53 0.06
C ALA A 130 1.90 4.29 0.86
N SER A 131 1.73 4.44 2.18
CA SER A 131 2.69 5.15 3.05
C SER A 131 4.02 4.43 3.09
N ILE A 132 3.98 3.09 3.21
CA ILE A 132 5.16 2.24 3.14
C ILE A 132 5.81 2.36 1.76
N LEU A 133 5.03 2.35 0.67
CA LEU A 133 5.57 2.53 -0.68
C LEU A 133 6.32 3.87 -0.81
N SER A 134 5.70 4.97 -0.37
CA SER A 134 6.33 6.30 -0.39
C SER A 134 7.60 6.34 0.45
N GLU A 135 7.60 5.80 1.67
CA GLU A 135 8.80 5.75 2.53
C GLU A 135 9.94 4.97 1.88
N LEU A 136 9.63 3.84 1.24
CA LEU A 136 10.63 3.03 0.55
C LEU A 136 11.24 3.77 -0.66
N MET A 137 10.47 4.63 -1.34
CA MET A 137 10.92 5.38 -2.51
C MET A 137 11.84 6.58 -2.17
N GLU A 138 11.84 7.03 -0.92
CA GLU A 138 12.71 8.12 -0.41
C GLU A 138 14.08 7.63 0.09
N ARG A 139 14.34 6.32 0.01
CA ARG A 139 15.63 5.75 0.42
C ARG A 139 16.76 6.24 -0.49
N PRO A 140 17.98 6.40 0.05
CA PRO A 140 19.13 6.80 -0.76
C PRO A 140 19.47 5.69 -1.77
N GLY A 141 19.86 6.12 -2.97
CA GLY A 141 20.26 5.23 -4.05
C GLY A 141 19.85 5.76 -5.40
N GLU A 142 20.17 4.99 -6.43
CA GLU A 142 19.77 5.29 -7.80
C GLU A 142 18.23 5.22 -7.93
N SER A 143 17.61 6.27 -8.48
CA SER A 143 16.15 6.45 -8.45
C SER A 143 15.37 5.26 -9.02
N VAL A 144 15.79 4.71 -10.17
CA VAL A 144 15.07 3.59 -10.81
C VAL A 144 15.16 2.30 -9.97
N VAL A 145 16.31 2.08 -9.32
CA VAL A 145 16.60 0.88 -8.50
C VAL A 145 15.83 0.93 -7.20
N VAL A 146 15.83 2.09 -6.54
CA VAL A 146 15.05 2.35 -5.31
C VAL A 146 13.56 2.15 -5.58
N LEU A 147 13.06 2.71 -6.68
CA LEU A 147 11.66 2.59 -7.08
C LEU A 147 11.28 1.13 -7.36
N ALA A 148 12.09 0.38 -8.12
CA ALA A 148 11.84 -1.05 -8.36
C ALA A 148 11.82 -1.88 -7.08
N SER A 149 12.81 -1.68 -6.22
CA SER A 149 12.90 -2.38 -4.94
C SER A 149 11.69 -2.07 -4.04
N ALA A 150 11.23 -0.81 -4.03
CA ALA A 150 10.06 -0.39 -3.28
C ALA A 150 8.79 -1.12 -3.76
N PHE A 151 8.52 -1.08 -5.07
CA PHE A 151 7.36 -1.75 -5.65
C PHE A 151 7.40 -3.27 -5.42
N ILE A 152 8.52 -3.95 -5.71
CA ILE A 152 8.66 -5.39 -5.48
C ILE A 152 8.32 -5.77 -4.02
N LYS A 153 8.76 -4.95 -3.07
CA LYS A 153 8.50 -5.18 -1.64
C LYS A 153 7.03 -4.97 -1.26
N VAL A 154 6.33 -4.04 -1.92
CA VAL A 154 4.93 -3.69 -1.59
C VAL A 154 3.91 -4.50 -2.39
N THR A 155 4.25 -5.00 -3.58
CA THR A 155 3.34 -5.81 -4.43
C THR A 155 2.59 -6.93 -3.68
N PRO A 156 3.19 -7.69 -2.73
CA PRO A 156 2.44 -8.70 -1.96
C PRO A 156 1.22 -8.14 -1.20
N PHE A 157 1.24 -6.85 -0.86
CA PHE A 157 0.14 -6.14 -0.19
C PHE A 157 -0.88 -5.58 -1.17
N PHE A 158 -0.63 -5.58 -2.49
CA PHE A 158 -1.58 -5.06 -3.48
C PHE A 158 -2.88 -5.88 -3.57
N LYS A 159 -2.91 -7.10 -2.99
CA LYS A 159 -4.18 -7.82 -2.75
C LYS A 159 -5.22 -7.01 -1.95
N LEU A 160 -4.78 -6.04 -1.16
CA LEU A 160 -5.65 -5.10 -0.46
C LEU A 160 -6.44 -4.22 -1.44
N TYR A 161 -5.80 -3.80 -2.55
CA TYR A 161 -6.47 -3.07 -3.62
C TYR A 161 -7.47 -3.96 -4.35
N ALA A 162 -7.18 -5.25 -4.52
CA ALA A 162 -8.11 -6.21 -5.12
C ALA A 162 -9.41 -6.33 -4.31
N PHE A 163 -9.32 -6.35 -2.98
CA PHE A 163 -10.51 -6.31 -2.13
C PHE A 163 -11.25 -4.98 -2.26
N TYR A 164 -10.54 -3.86 -2.18
CA TYR A 164 -11.13 -2.53 -2.30
C TYR A 164 -11.89 -2.33 -3.61
N CYS A 165 -11.26 -2.63 -4.75
CA CYS A 165 -11.86 -2.39 -6.06
C CYS A 165 -13.15 -3.18 -6.26
N ARG A 166 -13.22 -4.43 -5.74
CA ARG A 166 -14.43 -5.27 -5.85
C ARG A 166 -15.60 -4.70 -5.06
N SER A 167 -15.32 -4.04 -3.95
CA SER A 167 -16.35 -3.46 -3.09
C SER A 167 -16.64 -1.99 -3.38
N CYS A 168 -15.85 -1.33 -4.25
CA CYS A 168 -15.95 0.11 -4.52
C CYS A 168 -17.32 0.51 -5.06
N GLU A 169 -17.89 -0.25 -6.00
CA GLU A 169 -19.23 0.06 -6.55
C GLU A 169 -20.32 -0.03 -5.47
N ARG A 170 -20.28 -1.09 -4.66
CA ARG A 170 -21.20 -1.27 -3.53
C ARG A 170 -21.02 -0.21 -2.45
N SER A 171 -19.78 0.22 -2.21
CA SER A 171 -19.46 1.33 -1.30
C SER A 171 -20.13 2.62 -1.76
N LEU A 172 -20.00 3.00 -3.04
CA LEU A 172 -20.64 4.19 -3.59
C LEU A 172 -22.16 4.10 -3.55
N ALA A 173 -22.75 2.93 -3.83
CA ALA A 173 -24.19 2.72 -3.70
C ALA A 173 -24.66 2.85 -2.24
N THR A 174 -23.88 2.33 -1.29
CA THR A 174 -24.18 2.45 0.15
C THR A 174 -24.08 3.90 0.61
N LEU A 175 -23.05 4.63 0.15
CA LEU A 175 -22.90 6.06 0.41
C LEU A 175 -24.10 6.85 -0.09
N ALA A 176 -24.54 6.61 -1.32
CA ALA A 176 -25.73 7.24 -1.90
C ALA A 176 -27.00 6.92 -1.10
N ARG A 177 -27.18 5.66 -0.68
CA ARG A 177 -28.29 5.25 0.18
C ARG A 177 -28.25 5.98 1.53
N CYS A 178 -27.11 6.00 2.21
CA CYS A 178 -26.96 6.66 3.51
C CYS A 178 -27.23 8.17 3.40
N ARG A 179 -26.83 8.80 2.28
CA ARG A 179 -27.08 10.22 2.02
C ARG A 179 -28.57 10.58 2.00
N LEU A 180 -29.43 9.65 1.59
CA LEU A 180 -30.88 9.82 1.55
C LEU A 180 -31.57 9.33 2.83
N ALA A 181 -31.10 8.23 3.40
CA ALA A 181 -31.78 7.53 4.48
C ALA A 181 -31.35 7.98 5.88
N VAL A 182 -30.12 8.49 6.05
CA VAL A 182 -29.59 8.89 7.36
C VAL A 182 -29.79 10.39 7.57
N PRO A 183 -30.60 10.78 8.57
CA PRO A 183 -30.83 12.20 8.87
C PRO A 183 -29.53 12.95 9.15
N GLY A 184 -29.37 14.14 8.55
CA GLY A 184 -28.21 15.01 8.74
C GLY A 184 -26.92 14.54 8.05
N PHE A 185 -26.87 13.34 7.46
CA PHE A 185 -25.63 12.85 6.84
C PHE A 185 -25.21 13.64 5.60
N ASN A 186 -26.16 14.04 4.77
CA ASN A 186 -25.85 14.92 3.63
C ASN A 186 -25.29 16.29 4.08
N GLU A 187 -25.85 16.88 5.13
CA GLU A 187 -25.38 18.15 5.69
C GLU A 187 -23.99 18.01 6.31
N PHE A 188 -23.75 16.89 7.00
CA PHE A 188 -22.42 16.51 7.47
C PHE A 188 -21.41 16.46 6.31
N LEU A 189 -21.73 15.75 5.22
CA LEU A 189 -20.81 15.64 4.07
C LEU A 189 -20.50 17.01 3.44
N LEU A 190 -21.51 17.88 3.31
CA LEU A 190 -21.33 19.25 2.80
C LEU A 190 -20.46 20.08 3.74
N ARG A 191 -20.67 19.98 5.07
CA ARG A 191 -19.84 20.65 6.08
C ARG A 191 -18.39 20.19 6.01
N GLN A 192 -18.16 18.88 5.89
CA GLN A 192 -16.80 18.34 5.75
C GLN A 192 -16.13 18.79 4.45
N GLN A 193 -16.88 18.82 3.33
CA GLN A 193 -16.35 19.29 2.05
C GLN A 193 -15.97 20.78 2.07
N ALA A 194 -16.67 21.58 2.86
CA ALA A 194 -16.38 23.01 3.03
C ALA A 194 -15.12 23.29 3.87
N LEU A 195 -14.56 22.29 4.55
CA LEU A 195 -13.32 22.46 5.31
C LEU A 195 -12.15 22.78 4.37
N PRO A 196 -11.30 23.79 4.69
CA PRO A 196 -10.14 24.14 3.88
C PRO A 196 -9.20 22.94 3.61
N GLU A 197 -9.05 22.06 4.60
CA GLU A 197 -8.23 20.86 4.53
C GLU A 197 -8.74 19.86 3.48
N CYS A 198 -10.05 19.87 3.21
CA CYS A 198 -10.69 19.01 2.22
C CYS A 198 -10.38 19.44 0.78
N ARG A 199 -10.02 20.72 0.57
CA ARG A 199 -9.76 21.30 -0.77
C ARG A 199 -10.95 21.11 -1.74
N GLY A 200 -12.16 21.03 -1.19
CA GLY A 200 -13.39 20.80 -1.95
C GLY A 200 -13.57 19.38 -2.49
N LEU A 201 -12.71 18.42 -2.10
CA LEU A 201 -12.74 17.05 -2.60
C LEU A 201 -13.94 16.29 -2.05
N GLN A 202 -14.84 15.85 -2.92
CA GLN A 202 -16.01 15.07 -2.52
C GLN A 202 -15.60 13.66 -2.05
N LEU A 203 -16.33 13.11 -1.07
CA LEU A 203 -16.08 11.77 -0.56
C LEU A 203 -16.17 10.70 -1.65
N GLU A 204 -17.16 10.79 -2.54
CA GLU A 204 -17.31 9.91 -3.70
C GLU A 204 -16.04 9.90 -4.56
N SER A 205 -15.45 11.08 -4.77
CA SER A 205 -14.20 11.21 -5.54
C SER A 205 -13.01 10.61 -4.80
N CYS A 206 -12.93 10.78 -3.47
CA CYS A 206 -11.91 10.12 -2.65
C CYS A 206 -11.94 8.59 -2.78
N LEU A 207 -13.14 8.01 -2.74
CA LEU A 207 -13.33 6.55 -2.76
C LEU A 207 -12.96 5.92 -4.11
N ILE A 208 -12.96 6.70 -5.21
CA ILE A 208 -12.56 6.18 -6.53
C ILE A 208 -11.04 6.20 -6.72
N LYS A 209 -10.30 7.05 -5.99
CA LYS A 209 -8.84 7.23 -6.16
C LYS A 209 -8.03 5.94 -6.08
N PRO A 210 -8.29 4.99 -5.14
CA PRO A 210 -7.53 3.74 -5.12
C PRO A 210 -7.64 2.89 -6.39
N VAL A 211 -8.83 2.89 -7.01
CA VAL A 211 -9.07 2.18 -8.27
C VAL A 211 -8.27 2.84 -9.38
N GLN A 212 -8.33 4.18 -9.46
CA GLN A 212 -7.56 4.97 -10.43
C GLN A 212 -6.06 4.74 -10.27
N ARG A 213 -5.55 4.86 -9.03
CA ARG A 213 -4.12 4.73 -8.75
C ARG A 213 -3.56 3.36 -9.16
N LEU A 214 -4.33 2.29 -8.90
CA LEU A 214 -3.93 0.95 -9.32
C LEU A 214 -3.78 0.84 -10.85
N THR A 215 -4.64 1.51 -11.63
CA THR A 215 -4.56 1.50 -13.09
C THR A 215 -3.42 2.36 -13.66
N GLU A 216 -2.92 3.33 -12.90
CA GLU A 216 -1.81 4.21 -13.31
C GLU A 216 -0.45 3.52 -13.21
N TYR A 217 -0.24 2.64 -12.21
CA TYR A 217 1.08 2.03 -11.98
C TYR A 217 1.66 1.31 -13.21
N PRO A 218 0.91 0.49 -13.97
CA PRO A 218 1.43 -0.11 -15.21
C PRO A 218 1.90 0.91 -16.25
N LEU A 219 1.24 2.08 -16.35
CA LEU A 219 1.57 3.12 -17.30
C LEU A 219 2.89 3.82 -16.91
N LEU A 220 3.03 4.09 -15.61
CA LEU A 220 4.25 4.67 -15.04
C LEU A 220 5.45 3.74 -15.21
N TRP A 221 5.28 2.45 -14.92
CA TRP A 221 6.33 1.43 -15.09
C TRP A 221 6.77 1.25 -16.54
N LYS A 222 5.81 1.24 -17.48
CA LYS A 222 6.10 1.24 -18.92
C LYS A 222 6.93 2.47 -19.32
N ALA A 223 6.65 3.64 -18.76
CA ALA A 223 7.41 4.86 -19.03
C ALA A 223 8.84 4.78 -18.45
N VAL A 224 9.01 4.28 -17.23
CA VAL A 224 10.34 4.04 -16.61
C VAL A 224 11.17 3.09 -17.48
N LEU A 225 10.62 1.94 -17.88
CA LEU A 225 11.32 0.96 -18.71
C LEU A 225 11.66 1.48 -20.11
N LYS A 226 10.80 2.30 -20.71
CA LYS A 226 11.06 2.91 -22.02
C LYS A 226 12.25 3.87 -21.98
N ASN A 227 12.43 4.56 -20.86
CA ASN A 227 13.47 5.59 -20.70
C ASN A 227 14.74 5.08 -20.02
N THR A 228 14.78 3.80 -19.62
CA THR A 228 15.98 3.16 -19.09
C THR A 228 16.62 2.28 -20.16
N ALA A 229 17.94 2.38 -20.32
CA ALA A 229 18.69 1.59 -21.31
C ALA A 229 18.50 0.08 -21.10
N ARG A 230 18.48 -0.71 -22.19
CA ARG A 230 18.40 -2.18 -22.08
C ARG A 230 19.68 -2.79 -21.51
N SER A 231 20.82 -2.12 -21.67
CA SER A 231 22.11 -2.50 -21.10
C SER A 231 22.28 -2.09 -19.64
N HIS A 232 21.26 -1.50 -19.00
CA HIS A 232 21.33 -1.07 -17.62
C HIS A 232 21.61 -2.28 -16.70
N PRO A 233 22.57 -2.18 -15.75
CA PRO A 233 22.93 -3.30 -14.88
C PRO A 233 21.72 -3.90 -14.14
N GLU A 234 20.82 -3.04 -13.67
CA GLU A 234 19.61 -3.42 -12.92
C GLU A 234 18.38 -3.62 -13.81
N ARG A 235 18.53 -3.79 -15.13
CA ARG A 235 17.40 -3.92 -16.06
C ARG A 235 16.43 -5.05 -15.65
N ALA A 236 16.95 -6.19 -15.23
CA ALA A 236 16.14 -7.34 -14.79
C ALA A 236 15.30 -7.03 -13.54
N LEU A 237 15.83 -6.20 -12.63
CA LEU A 237 15.10 -5.75 -11.44
C LEU A 237 13.89 -4.87 -11.85
N LEU A 238 14.10 -3.95 -12.80
CA LEU A 238 13.03 -3.08 -13.29
C LEU A 238 11.93 -3.87 -14.01
N GLU A 239 12.33 -4.85 -14.83
CA GLU A 239 11.38 -5.71 -15.57
C GLU A 239 10.57 -6.59 -14.61
N LYS A 240 11.20 -7.10 -13.56
CA LYS A 240 10.50 -7.82 -12.49
C LYS A 240 9.47 -6.94 -11.78
N ALA A 241 9.81 -5.68 -11.49
CA ALA A 241 8.87 -4.75 -10.87
C ALA A 241 7.67 -4.44 -11.78
N ASP A 242 7.91 -4.18 -13.08
CA ASP A 242 6.85 -3.99 -14.07
C ASP A 242 5.94 -5.23 -14.18
N GLU A 243 6.52 -6.42 -14.30
CA GLU A 243 5.77 -7.67 -14.40
C GLU A 243 4.85 -7.87 -13.20
N LEU A 244 5.37 -7.66 -11.99
CA LEU A 244 4.61 -7.78 -10.75
C LEU A 244 3.45 -6.78 -10.70
N VAL A 245 3.72 -5.51 -11.01
CA VAL A 245 2.69 -4.45 -11.00
C VAL A 245 1.63 -4.71 -12.06
N ARG A 246 2.02 -5.09 -13.27
CA ARG A 246 1.10 -5.44 -14.35
C ARG A 246 0.26 -6.65 -14.00
N THR A 247 0.87 -7.69 -13.45
CA THR A 247 0.15 -8.91 -13.05
C THR A 247 -0.92 -8.58 -12.03
N VAL A 248 -0.60 -7.83 -10.97
CA VAL A 248 -1.61 -7.48 -9.97
C VAL A 248 -2.71 -6.60 -10.56
N SER A 249 -2.34 -5.57 -11.32
CA SER A 249 -3.32 -4.66 -11.93
C SER A 249 -4.26 -5.38 -12.91
N MET A 250 -3.73 -6.31 -13.72
CA MET A 250 -4.54 -7.15 -14.60
C MET A 250 -5.44 -8.10 -13.82
N VAL A 251 -4.93 -8.78 -12.79
CA VAL A 251 -5.73 -9.71 -11.99
C VAL A 251 -6.88 -8.97 -11.30
N VAL A 252 -6.65 -7.75 -10.80
CA VAL A 252 -7.72 -6.94 -10.22
C VAL A 252 -8.72 -6.53 -11.29
N ASN A 253 -8.27 -5.95 -12.41
CA ASN A 253 -9.18 -5.53 -13.48
C ASN A 253 -9.98 -6.67 -14.11
N GLN A 254 -9.37 -7.84 -14.30
CA GLN A 254 -10.05 -9.00 -14.88
C GLN A 254 -11.09 -9.56 -13.91
N LYS A 255 -10.75 -9.70 -12.63
CA LYS A 255 -11.71 -10.15 -11.60
C LYS A 255 -12.92 -9.22 -11.49
N LEU A 256 -12.71 -7.91 -11.60
CA LEU A 256 -13.82 -6.95 -11.63
C LEU A 256 -14.72 -7.16 -12.84
N LYS A 257 -14.14 -7.33 -14.03
CA LYS A 257 -14.91 -7.57 -15.26
C LYS A 257 -15.71 -8.86 -15.20
N ASP A 258 -15.10 -9.94 -14.71
CA ASP A 258 -15.73 -11.25 -14.61
C ASP A 258 -16.89 -11.22 -13.60
N GLU A 259 -16.70 -10.55 -12.45
CA GLU A 259 -17.73 -10.40 -11.41
C GLU A 259 -18.91 -9.55 -11.90
N VAL A 260 -18.65 -8.44 -12.60
CA VAL A 260 -19.71 -7.62 -13.23
C VAL A 260 -20.46 -8.41 -14.31
N ALA A 261 -19.76 -9.18 -15.14
CA ALA A 261 -20.38 -10.00 -16.16
C ALA A 261 -21.26 -11.10 -15.55
N TYR A 262 -20.79 -11.74 -14.47
CA TYR A 262 -21.57 -12.73 -13.73
C TYR A 262 -22.84 -12.14 -13.12
N LEU A 263 -22.74 -10.99 -12.45
CA LEU A 263 -23.91 -10.34 -11.83
C LEU A 263 -24.96 -9.92 -12.87
N LYS A 264 -24.53 -9.40 -14.02
CA LYS A 264 -25.44 -9.10 -15.14
C LYS A 264 -26.13 -10.35 -15.67
N ALA A 265 -25.38 -11.44 -15.86
CA ALA A 265 -25.94 -12.71 -16.32
C ALA A 265 -26.94 -13.29 -15.31
N VAL A 266 -26.70 -13.14 -14.00
CA VAL A 266 -27.64 -13.55 -12.93
C VAL A 266 -28.89 -12.68 -12.93
N GLU A 267 -28.76 -11.36 -13.13
CA GLU A 267 -29.88 -10.43 -13.22
C GLU A 267 -30.76 -10.71 -14.45
N GLU A 268 -30.14 -10.96 -15.61
CA GLU A 268 -30.81 -11.36 -16.85
C GLU A 268 -31.44 -12.75 -16.77
N ALA A 269 -30.85 -13.67 -15.99
CA ALA A 269 -31.38 -15.01 -15.76
C ALA A 269 -32.45 -15.06 -14.65
N SER A 270 -32.66 -13.97 -13.91
CA SER A 270 -33.67 -13.92 -12.84
C SER A 270 -35.07 -13.67 -13.42
N PRO A 271 -36.01 -14.64 -13.33
CA PRO A 271 -37.35 -14.47 -13.86
C PRO A 271 -38.21 -13.69 -12.86
N THR A 272 -37.99 -12.38 -12.74
CA THR A 272 -38.87 -11.51 -11.93
C THR A 272 -39.24 -10.27 -12.71
N GLY A 273 -40.08 -10.46 -13.74
CA GLY A 273 -40.52 -9.33 -14.56
C GLY A 273 -41.51 -9.69 -15.64
N SER A 274 -42.49 -10.56 -15.37
CA SER A 274 -43.79 -10.64 -16.08
C SER A 274 -44.56 -11.87 -15.58
N ARG A 275 -45.89 -11.72 -15.40
CA ARG A 275 -46.87 -12.78 -15.08
C ARG A 275 -47.13 -13.02 -13.59
N TRP A 276 -47.72 -12.05 -12.89
CA TRP A 276 -48.78 -12.25 -11.87
C TRP A 276 -49.62 -10.96 -11.70
N LEU A 277 -50.19 -10.45 -12.79
CA LEU A 277 -51.34 -9.53 -12.75
C LEU A 277 -52.27 -9.90 -13.91
N ARG A 278 -53.07 -10.94 -13.69
CA ARG A 278 -54.39 -11.15 -14.29
C ARG A 278 -55.17 -12.10 -13.40
#